data_AF-A0A529XKG4-F1
#
_entry.id   AF-A0A529XKG4-F1
#
_cell.length_a   1.000
_cell.length_b   1.000
_cell.length_c   1.000
_cell.angle_alpha   90.00
_cell.angle_beta   90.00
_cell.angle_gamma   90.00
#
_symmetry.space_group_name_H-M   'P 1'
#
loop_
_entity.id
_entity.type
_entity.pdbx_description
1 polymer ?
#
loop_
_entity_poly.entity_id
_entity_poly.type
_entity_poly.pdbx_seq_one_letter_code
_entity_poly.pdbx_strand_id
1 'polypeptide(L)'
;MGNWAIVVGIDEYPPLAKQQALRGAVADACDFADWALDRAGGDVAPERLFFWTYPWPMAPEGRLQDYLAGESPQWYNVDLGAAAPNQTRPPNAFEITTTIEDLGRTVRAQAMEHGDTSTSRVYVFLAGHGIRAKTVDRSEETCFIAGDFRPIKSNLAAGLVPCDSFRRALLNDRFHEAILFTDCCRTQTARSALMAQPVSDYSGQPIAPHSIAYAAQDDMLAHETAQPPFRGAFSSALMRGLRTHRTGASSDLYAATLKQYVLDNIKDFTDTGQKPNMWFHPDGDGPLIVRGAPAVGGPIPTVRLIDVSALPNGTQLILNGGGNTPLPGIPPFVVAGPTIETPPLAPGLYSIDVNDGSGRYTMFKHPSAEPVDVG
;
A
#
# COMPACT_ATOMS: atom_id res chain seq x y z
N MET A 1 12.94 -19.88 1.22
CA MET A 1 12.18 -19.10 0.23
C MET A 1 12.63 -17.67 0.38
N GLY A 2 13.16 -17.06 -0.67
CA GLY A 2 13.47 -15.64 -0.64
C GLY A 2 12.20 -14.85 -0.95
N ASN A 3 11.89 -13.85 -0.11
CA ASN A 3 10.81 -12.91 -0.38
C ASN A 3 11.41 -11.55 -0.71
N TRP A 4 10.87 -10.91 -1.74
CA TRP A 4 11.19 -9.57 -2.18
C TRP A 4 9.92 -8.74 -2.19
N ALA A 5 10.04 -7.42 -2.09
CA ALA A 5 8.91 -6.53 -2.27
C ALA A 5 9.30 -5.27 -3.05
N ILE A 6 8.39 -4.78 -3.88
CA ILE A 6 8.41 -3.42 -4.42
C ILE A 6 7.13 -2.72 -3.96
N VAL A 7 7.28 -1.56 -3.32
CA VAL A 7 6.20 -0.85 -2.65
C VAL A 7 6.27 0.62 -3.06
N VAL A 8 5.22 1.08 -3.74
CA VAL A 8 5.12 2.43 -4.29
C VAL A 8 3.79 3.06 -3.88
N GLY A 9 3.86 4.26 -3.31
CA GLY A 9 2.69 5.07 -2.94
C GLY A 9 2.87 6.49 -3.41
N ILE A 10 1.96 7.02 -4.23
CA ILE A 10 2.09 8.38 -4.77
C ILE A 10 0.80 9.16 -4.48
N ASP A 11 0.91 10.10 -3.54
CA ASP A 11 -0.13 11.08 -3.25
C ASP A 11 -0.03 12.29 -4.18
N GLU A 12 1.18 12.79 -4.38
CA GLU A 12 1.42 14.01 -5.16
C GLU A 12 2.00 13.71 -6.54
N TYR A 13 1.44 14.32 -7.58
CA TYR A 13 1.92 14.14 -8.94
C TYR A 13 2.44 15.45 -9.49
N PRO A 14 3.48 15.43 -10.35
CA PRO A 14 3.93 16.63 -11.01
C PRO A 14 2.77 17.32 -11.75
N PRO A 15 2.70 18.67 -11.80
CA PRO A 15 1.57 19.39 -12.40
C PRO A 15 1.24 18.96 -13.83
N LEU A 16 2.25 18.55 -14.59
CA LEU A 16 2.10 18.06 -15.96
C LEU A 16 1.30 16.75 -16.07
N ALA A 17 1.23 15.94 -15.01
CA ALA A 17 0.43 14.72 -14.97
C ALA A 17 -1.08 15.00 -14.98
N LYS A 18 -1.49 16.22 -14.59
CA LYS A 18 -2.90 16.64 -14.46
C LYS A 18 -3.73 15.69 -13.60
N GLN A 19 -3.11 15.16 -12.55
CA GLN A 19 -3.79 14.35 -11.54
C GLN A 19 -4.02 15.21 -10.30
N GLN A 20 -5.12 14.94 -9.60
CA GLN A 20 -5.37 15.55 -8.30
C GLN A 20 -4.48 14.87 -7.25
N ALA A 21 -4.08 15.61 -6.22
CA ALA A 21 -3.40 15.02 -5.08
C ALA A 21 -4.33 14.01 -4.38
N LEU A 22 -3.76 12.89 -3.97
CA LEU A 22 -4.38 11.91 -3.08
C LEU A 22 -3.87 12.16 -1.65
N ARG A 23 -4.39 11.41 -0.68
CA ARG A 23 -4.06 11.59 0.74
C ARG A 23 -3.69 10.30 1.46
N GLY A 24 -4.06 9.15 0.91
CA GLY A 24 -3.89 7.84 1.55
C GLY A 24 -2.82 6.95 0.91
N ALA A 25 -2.36 7.22 -0.30
CA ALA A 25 -1.51 6.30 -1.05
C ALA A 25 -0.13 6.11 -0.39
N VAL A 26 0.45 7.18 0.18
CA VAL A 26 1.70 7.08 0.93
C VAL A 26 1.49 6.28 2.21
N ALA A 27 0.40 6.54 2.94
CA ALA A 27 0.09 5.83 4.19
C ALA A 27 -0.16 4.33 3.97
N ASP A 28 -0.85 3.98 2.88
CA ASP A 28 -1.11 2.59 2.50
C ASP A 28 0.18 1.86 2.12
N ALA A 29 1.06 2.52 1.35
CA ALA A 29 2.37 1.99 1.03
C ALA A 29 3.23 1.78 2.28
N CYS A 30 3.17 2.70 3.25
CA CYS A 30 3.89 2.55 4.51
C CYS A 30 3.40 1.34 5.31
N ASP A 31 2.09 1.15 5.46
CA ASP A 31 1.51 0.02 6.20
C ASP A 31 1.82 -1.32 5.52
N PHE A 32 1.74 -1.37 4.18
CA PHE A 32 2.14 -2.55 3.43
C PHE A 32 3.63 -2.86 3.61
N ALA A 33 4.50 -1.85 3.57
CA ALA A 33 5.94 -2.04 3.78
C ALA A 33 6.27 -2.54 5.19
N ASP A 34 5.63 -2.01 6.24
CA ASP A 34 5.79 -2.55 7.60
C ASP A 34 5.33 -4.02 7.68
N TRP A 35 4.19 -4.37 7.08
CA TRP A 35 3.75 -5.75 7.00
C TRP A 35 4.71 -6.65 6.22
N ALA A 36 5.28 -6.14 5.12
CA ALA A 36 6.23 -6.89 4.31
C ALA A 36 7.49 -7.24 5.11
N LEU A 37 7.97 -6.31 5.96
CA LEU A 37 9.11 -6.52 6.86
C LEU A 37 8.77 -7.41 8.07
N ASP A 38 7.50 -7.62 8.38
CA ASP A 38 7.08 -8.47 9.50
C ASP A 38 7.33 -9.95 9.18
N ARG A 39 8.04 -10.64 10.08
CA ARG A 39 8.33 -12.08 9.99
C ARG A 39 7.06 -12.95 10.01
N ALA A 40 5.98 -12.46 10.63
CA ALA A 40 4.66 -13.11 10.59
C ALA A 40 3.75 -12.55 9.47
N GLY A 41 4.28 -11.63 8.66
CA GLY A 41 3.65 -11.03 7.50
C GLY A 41 4.32 -11.48 6.20
N GLY A 42 4.93 -10.54 5.47
CA GLY A 42 5.60 -10.83 4.20
C GLY A 42 6.96 -11.52 4.34
N ASP A 43 7.59 -11.45 5.52
CA ASP A 43 8.93 -11.98 5.82
C ASP A 43 9.96 -11.58 4.74
N VAL A 44 9.91 -10.31 4.33
CA VAL A 44 10.84 -9.68 3.38
C VAL A 44 11.99 -9.10 4.19
N ALA A 45 13.22 -9.53 3.87
CA ALA A 45 14.41 -8.95 4.49
C ALA A 45 14.57 -7.47 4.07
N PRO A 46 15.07 -6.58 4.95
CA PRO A 46 15.24 -5.15 4.64
C PRO A 46 15.97 -4.88 3.30
N GLU A 47 17.04 -5.62 3.02
CA GLU A 47 17.82 -5.49 1.78
C GLU A 47 17.08 -5.97 0.51
N ARG A 48 15.87 -6.51 0.65
CA ARG A 48 14.99 -7.01 -0.41
C ARG A 48 13.67 -6.23 -0.52
N LEU A 49 13.49 -5.17 0.27
CA LEU A 49 12.37 -4.26 0.18
C LEU A 49 12.76 -3.02 -0.63
N PHE A 50 12.13 -2.83 -1.78
CA PHE A 50 12.27 -1.65 -2.62
C PHE A 50 11.09 -0.73 -2.34
N PHE A 51 11.31 0.30 -1.52
CA PHE A 51 10.28 1.24 -1.09
C PHE A 51 10.52 2.63 -1.68
N TRP A 52 9.49 3.22 -2.31
CA TRP A 52 9.53 4.59 -2.79
C TRP A 52 8.15 5.22 -2.80
N THR A 53 7.93 6.22 -1.95
CA THR A 53 6.71 7.00 -1.95
C THR A 53 6.95 8.47 -2.30
N TYR A 54 5.87 9.16 -2.68
CA TYR A 54 5.91 10.61 -2.77
C TYR A 54 4.57 11.25 -2.36
N PRO A 55 4.57 12.16 -1.37
CA PRO A 55 5.72 12.61 -0.57
C PRO A 55 6.44 11.49 0.21
N TRP A 56 7.67 11.77 0.62
CA TRP A 56 8.43 10.86 1.49
C TRP A 56 7.84 10.88 2.90
N PRO A 57 7.69 9.73 3.59
CA PRO A 57 7.11 9.70 4.93
C PRO A 57 8.01 10.44 5.92
N MET A 58 7.44 11.40 6.65
CA MET A 58 8.20 12.18 7.64
C MET A 58 8.43 11.42 8.96
N ALA A 59 7.45 10.61 9.37
CA ALA A 59 7.48 9.87 10.62
C ALA A 59 6.86 8.47 10.40
N PRO A 60 7.53 7.59 9.65
CA PRO A 60 7.10 6.20 9.54
C PRO A 60 7.15 5.54 10.92
N GLU A 61 6.22 4.62 11.17
CA GLU A 61 6.18 3.85 12.41
C GLU A 61 6.69 2.41 12.22
N GLY A 62 6.91 1.72 13.33
CA GLY A 62 7.18 0.28 13.34
C GLY A 62 8.47 -0.09 12.62
N ARG A 63 8.44 -1.22 11.90
CA ARG A 63 9.63 -1.77 11.23
C ARG A 63 10.08 -0.90 10.07
N LEU A 64 9.14 -0.16 9.47
CA LEU A 64 9.47 0.76 8.39
C LEU A 64 10.36 1.91 8.89
N GLN A 65 10.19 2.35 10.14
CA GLN A 65 11.07 3.35 10.75
C GLN A 65 12.53 2.85 10.79
N ASP A 66 12.75 1.64 11.29
CA ASP A 66 14.07 1.03 11.36
C ASP A 66 14.68 0.82 9.97
N TYR A 67 13.87 0.38 9.00
CA TYR A 67 14.28 0.24 7.60
C TYR A 67 14.71 1.58 7.00
N LEU A 68 13.94 2.65 7.20
CA LEU A 68 14.24 3.98 6.64
C LEU A 68 15.42 4.68 7.33
N ALA A 69 15.77 4.27 8.56
CA ALA A 69 16.98 4.70 9.23
C ALA A 69 18.25 3.97 8.72
N GLY A 70 18.08 2.83 8.04
CA GLY A 70 19.15 2.01 7.48
C GLY A 70 19.52 2.36 6.03
N GLU A 71 20.35 1.49 5.44
CA GLU A 71 20.71 1.59 4.02
C GLU A 71 19.59 1.00 3.16
N SER A 72 18.94 1.84 2.35
CA SER A 72 17.91 1.40 1.41
C SER A 72 18.53 0.72 0.18
N PRO A 73 17.89 -0.34 -0.36
CA PRO A 73 18.25 -0.90 -1.65
C PRO A 73 18.26 0.15 -2.77
N GLN A 74 19.21 -0.01 -3.69
CA GLN A 74 19.38 0.90 -4.81
C GLN A 74 18.37 0.57 -5.93
N TRP A 75 17.66 1.59 -6.38
CA TRP A 75 16.76 1.51 -7.53
C TRP A 75 17.53 1.71 -8.83
N TYR A 76 17.02 1.11 -9.91
CA TYR A 76 17.45 1.48 -11.24
C TYR A 76 17.02 2.93 -11.53
N ASN A 77 17.97 3.72 -12.02
CA ASN A 77 17.79 5.07 -12.51
C ASN A 77 18.51 5.21 -13.85
N VAL A 78 17.83 5.75 -14.86
CA VAL A 78 18.38 5.83 -16.23
C VAL A 78 19.62 6.72 -16.32
N ASP A 79 19.69 7.76 -15.49
CA ASP A 79 20.77 8.75 -15.53
C ASP A 79 21.95 8.37 -14.61
N LEU A 80 21.65 7.69 -13.49
CA LEU A 80 22.60 7.41 -12.41
C LEU A 80 22.97 5.93 -12.28
N GLY A 81 22.31 5.03 -13.01
CA GLY A 81 22.44 3.59 -12.80
C GLY A 81 21.75 3.19 -11.50
N ALA A 82 22.44 2.47 -10.61
CA ALA A 82 21.90 2.10 -9.30
C ALA A 82 21.98 3.31 -8.34
N ALA A 83 20.84 3.80 -7.86
CA ALA A 83 20.75 4.96 -6.98
C ALA A 83 19.68 4.80 -5.89
N ALA A 84 19.85 5.47 -4.75
CA ALA A 84 18.82 5.54 -3.71
C ALA A 84 17.54 6.22 -4.26
N PRO A 85 16.35 5.92 -3.69
CA PRO A 85 15.11 6.54 -4.11
C PRO A 85 15.20 8.07 -3.93
N ASN A 86 14.81 8.82 -4.96
CA ASN A 86 14.81 10.27 -4.90
C ASN A 86 13.57 10.76 -4.13
N GLN A 87 13.79 11.18 -2.89
CA GLN A 87 12.74 11.61 -1.95
C GLN A 87 12.04 12.93 -2.35
N THR A 88 12.54 13.64 -3.35
CA THR A 88 11.98 14.93 -3.82
C THR A 88 10.99 14.81 -4.96
N ARG A 89 10.77 13.58 -5.47
CA ARG A 89 9.83 13.31 -6.56
C ARG A 89 9.26 11.89 -6.48
N PRO A 90 8.14 11.62 -7.16
CA PRO A 90 7.69 10.25 -7.38
C PRO A 90 8.65 9.47 -8.31
N PRO A 91 8.66 8.13 -8.22
CA PRO A 91 9.39 7.28 -9.16
C PRO A 91 8.75 7.35 -10.56
N ASN A 92 9.57 7.23 -11.58
CA ASN A 92 9.13 7.10 -12.97
C ASN A 92 8.75 5.65 -13.28
N ALA A 93 7.91 5.43 -14.29
CA ALA A 93 7.46 4.08 -14.64
C ALA A 93 8.63 3.11 -14.93
N PHE A 94 9.66 3.60 -15.61
CA PHE A 94 10.85 2.80 -15.93
C PHE A 94 11.68 2.42 -14.69
N GLU A 95 11.73 3.30 -13.68
CA GLU A 95 12.42 2.99 -12.41
C GLU A 95 11.67 1.89 -11.66
N ILE A 96 10.33 1.92 -11.67
CA ILE A 96 9.48 0.88 -11.06
C ILE A 96 9.69 -0.47 -11.76
N THR A 97 9.57 -0.49 -13.08
CA THR A 97 9.57 -1.75 -13.83
C THR A 97 10.96 -2.37 -13.89
N THR A 98 11.98 -1.58 -14.23
CA THR A 98 13.32 -2.10 -14.52
C THR A 98 14.04 -2.56 -13.26
N THR A 99 13.87 -1.86 -12.13
CA THR A 99 14.52 -2.22 -10.85
C THR A 99 14.28 -3.67 -10.48
N ILE A 100 13.02 -4.09 -10.44
CA ILE A 100 12.67 -5.42 -9.96
C ILE A 100 12.86 -6.50 -11.03
N GLU A 101 12.77 -6.14 -12.32
CA GLU A 101 13.10 -7.07 -13.40
C GLU A 101 14.59 -7.45 -13.40
N ASP A 102 15.46 -6.45 -13.28
CA ASP A 102 16.91 -6.67 -13.28
C ASP A 102 17.37 -7.39 -12.01
N LEU A 103 16.73 -7.09 -10.88
CA LEU A 103 16.90 -7.88 -9.67
C LEU A 103 16.46 -9.33 -9.88
N GLY A 104 15.28 -9.56 -10.46
CA GLY A 104 14.77 -10.90 -10.74
C GLY A 104 15.71 -11.70 -11.66
N ARG A 105 16.27 -11.05 -12.69
CA ARG A 105 17.30 -11.65 -13.55
C ARG A 105 18.55 -12.04 -12.76
N THR A 106 19.01 -11.16 -11.88
CA THR A 106 20.19 -11.39 -11.03
C THR A 106 19.95 -12.55 -10.06
N VAL A 107 18.81 -12.56 -9.38
CA VAL A 107 18.41 -13.63 -8.46
C VAL A 107 18.34 -14.97 -9.18
N ARG A 108 17.74 -15.01 -10.38
CA ARG A 108 17.67 -16.24 -11.18
C ARG A 108 19.05 -16.74 -11.58
N ALA A 109 19.90 -15.84 -12.09
CA ALA A 109 21.25 -16.19 -12.53
C ALA A 109 22.08 -16.78 -11.38
N GLN A 110 22.03 -16.15 -10.20
CA GLN A 110 22.70 -16.64 -9.00
C GLN A 110 22.16 -17.99 -8.54
N ALA A 111 20.84 -18.18 -8.55
CA ALA A 111 20.23 -19.46 -8.19
C ALA A 111 20.69 -20.58 -9.14
N MET A 112 20.77 -20.31 -10.45
CA MET A 112 21.29 -21.26 -11.43
C MET A 112 22.78 -21.58 -11.20
N GLU A 113 23.61 -20.58 -10.95
CA GLU A 113 25.05 -20.76 -10.71
C GLU A 113 25.35 -21.62 -9.48
N HIS A 114 24.58 -21.43 -8.40
CA HIS A 114 24.77 -22.15 -7.14
C HIS A 114 23.93 -23.43 -7.01
N GLY A 115 23.12 -23.76 -8.02
CA GLY A 115 22.16 -24.87 -7.94
C GLY A 115 21.11 -24.68 -6.83
N ASP A 116 20.82 -23.43 -6.45
CA ASP A 116 19.79 -23.12 -5.47
C ASP A 116 18.41 -23.36 -6.08
N THR A 117 17.66 -24.28 -5.47
CA THR A 117 16.29 -24.62 -5.86
C THR A 117 15.26 -23.95 -4.96
N SER A 118 15.69 -23.04 -4.08
CA SER A 118 14.79 -22.32 -3.20
C SER A 118 13.82 -21.43 -3.99
N THR A 119 12.55 -21.47 -3.60
CA THR A 119 11.51 -20.64 -4.22
C THR A 119 11.80 -19.17 -3.95
N SER A 120 11.60 -18.33 -4.97
CA SER A 120 11.68 -16.87 -4.87
C SER A 120 10.31 -16.26 -5.14
N ARG A 121 9.85 -15.36 -4.27
CA ARG A 121 8.58 -14.65 -4.40
C ARG A 121 8.79 -13.15 -4.38
N VAL A 122 8.03 -12.45 -5.21
CA VAL A 122 7.94 -10.99 -5.16
C VAL A 122 6.53 -10.55 -4.78
N TYR A 123 6.45 -9.66 -3.80
CA TYR A 123 5.27 -8.85 -3.52
C TYR A 123 5.39 -7.51 -4.25
N VAL A 124 4.28 -7.03 -4.79
CA VAL A 124 4.20 -5.73 -5.43
C VAL A 124 3.00 -5.01 -4.84
N PHE A 125 3.20 -3.81 -4.34
CA PHE A 125 2.13 -2.95 -3.86
C PHE A 125 2.24 -1.58 -4.52
N LEU A 126 1.19 -1.20 -5.26
CA LEU A 126 1.10 0.09 -5.95
C LEU A 126 -0.15 0.82 -5.48
N ALA A 127 -0.01 1.96 -4.82
CA ALA A 127 -1.12 2.82 -4.40
C ALA A 127 -1.00 4.20 -5.05
N GLY A 128 -2.11 4.68 -5.64
CA GLY A 128 -2.14 5.98 -6.31
C GLY A 128 -3.18 6.06 -7.44
N HIS A 129 -2.92 6.92 -8.43
CA HIS A 129 -3.78 7.03 -9.60
C HIS A 129 -3.61 5.84 -10.54
N GLY A 130 -4.72 5.45 -11.15
CA GLY A 130 -4.76 4.34 -12.09
C GLY A 130 -5.76 4.62 -13.20
N ILE A 131 -5.49 4.04 -14.36
CA ILE A 131 -6.37 4.11 -15.53
C ILE A 131 -6.41 2.74 -16.21
N ARG A 132 -7.41 2.54 -17.07
CA ARG A 132 -7.33 1.50 -18.10
C ARG A 132 -6.72 2.08 -19.37
N ALA A 133 -5.72 1.40 -19.90
CA ALA A 133 -5.09 1.72 -21.18
C ALA A 133 -4.99 0.47 -22.03
N LYS A 134 -4.87 0.67 -23.35
CA LYS A 134 -4.50 -0.43 -24.25
C LYS A 134 -3.00 -0.60 -24.19
N THR A 135 -2.51 -1.82 -24.34
CA THR A 135 -1.13 -2.06 -24.71
C THR A 135 -0.95 -1.89 -26.22
N VAL A 136 0.30 -1.82 -26.66
CA VAL A 136 0.65 -1.86 -28.09
C VAL A 136 0.07 -3.12 -28.78
N ASP A 137 -0.05 -4.25 -28.08
CA ASP A 137 -0.69 -5.48 -28.58
C ASP A 137 -2.23 -5.47 -28.53
N ARG A 138 -2.83 -4.34 -28.10
CA ARG A 138 -4.27 -4.06 -28.01
C ARG A 138 -5.02 -4.80 -26.90
N SER A 139 -4.31 -5.45 -25.98
CA SER A 139 -4.91 -5.90 -24.72
C SER A 139 -5.26 -4.70 -23.86
N GLU A 140 -6.41 -4.72 -23.19
CA GLU A 140 -6.72 -3.70 -22.18
C GLU A 140 -6.21 -4.15 -20.82
N GLU A 141 -5.48 -3.28 -20.15
CA GLU A 141 -5.02 -3.56 -18.80
C GLU A 141 -5.08 -2.32 -17.91
N THR A 142 -5.16 -2.59 -16.60
CA THR A 142 -5.00 -1.56 -15.58
C THR A 142 -3.55 -1.12 -15.55
N CYS A 143 -3.35 0.19 -15.63
CA CYS A 143 -2.04 0.82 -15.55
C CYS A 143 -2.00 1.72 -14.32
N PHE A 144 -0.97 1.54 -13.50
CA PHE A 144 -0.61 2.49 -12.45
C PHE A 144 0.06 3.72 -13.09
N ILE A 145 -0.30 4.92 -12.61
CA ILE A 145 0.28 6.18 -13.09
C ILE A 145 1.51 6.52 -12.24
N ALA A 146 2.66 6.67 -12.90
CA ALA A 146 3.93 7.03 -12.26
C ALA A 146 4.25 8.53 -12.35
N GLY A 147 5.36 8.97 -11.76
CA GLY A 147 5.74 10.39 -11.67
C GLY A 147 6.03 11.09 -13.01
N ASP A 148 6.54 10.34 -13.98
CA ASP A 148 6.76 10.79 -15.35
C ASP A 148 5.51 10.70 -16.23
N PHE A 149 4.32 10.47 -15.64
CA PHE A 149 3.10 10.44 -16.42
C PHE A 149 2.84 11.78 -17.09
N ARG A 150 2.61 11.72 -18.39
CA ARG A 150 2.38 12.87 -19.24
C ARG A 150 1.19 12.57 -20.15
N PRO A 151 -0.01 13.12 -19.86
CA PRO A 151 -1.13 13.06 -20.77
C PRO A 151 -0.88 14.03 -21.94
N ILE A 152 -0.02 13.65 -22.90
CA ILE A 152 0.37 14.49 -24.05
C ILE A 152 -0.16 13.88 -25.35
N LYS A 153 -0.37 14.75 -26.36
CA LYS A 153 -1.02 14.65 -27.69
C LYS A 153 -0.82 13.38 -28.56
N SER A 154 -0.04 12.40 -28.13
CA SER A 154 0.22 11.16 -28.85
C SER A 154 -0.58 10.00 -28.23
N ASN A 155 -0.83 8.94 -29.00
CA ASN A 155 -1.47 7.75 -28.48
C ASN A 155 -0.57 6.99 -27.50
N LEU A 156 0.75 7.16 -27.49
CA LEU A 156 1.63 6.52 -26.51
C LEU A 156 1.73 7.40 -25.25
N ALA A 157 1.30 6.88 -24.10
CA ALA A 157 1.47 7.57 -22.81
C ALA A 157 2.76 7.11 -22.12
N ALA A 158 3.61 8.09 -21.77
CA ALA A 158 4.71 7.87 -20.83
C ALA A 158 4.17 7.76 -19.39
N GLY A 159 4.95 7.13 -18.51
CA GLY A 159 4.64 7.03 -17.09
C GLY A 159 3.46 6.14 -16.72
N LEU A 160 3.21 5.11 -17.52
CA LEU A 160 2.25 4.04 -17.19
C LEU A 160 3.00 2.76 -16.86
N VAL A 161 2.64 2.14 -15.72
CA VAL A 161 3.09 0.81 -15.33
C VAL A 161 1.93 -0.17 -15.61
N PRO A 162 1.97 -0.91 -16.73
CA PRO A 162 0.95 -1.91 -17.05
C PRO A 162 1.00 -3.11 -16.11
N CYS A 163 0.02 -3.25 -15.22
CA CYS A 163 0.13 -4.16 -14.08
C CYS A 163 0.14 -5.65 -14.46
N ASP A 164 -0.61 -6.06 -15.49
CA ASP A 164 -0.63 -7.47 -15.91
C ASP A 164 0.62 -7.82 -16.72
N SER A 165 1.03 -6.95 -17.64
CA SER A 165 2.30 -7.09 -18.36
C SER A 165 3.49 -7.10 -17.39
N PHE A 166 3.48 -6.27 -16.35
CA PHE A 166 4.52 -6.23 -15.32
C PHE A 166 4.57 -7.53 -14.52
N ARG A 167 3.42 -8.09 -14.11
CA ARG A 167 3.34 -9.41 -13.47
C ARG A 167 3.93 -10.50 -14.36
N ARG A 168 3.55 -10.55 -15.64
CA ARG A 168 4.08 -11.54 -16.60
C ARG A 168 5.60 -11.44 -16.69
N ALA A 169 6.10 -10.21 -16.78
CA ALA A 169 7.53 -9.94 -16.73
C ALA A 169 8.17 -10.54 -15.47
N LEU A 170 7.65 -10.27 -14.27
CA LEU A 170 8.20 -10.78 -13.03
C LEU A 170 8.29 -12.32 -12.96
N LEU A 171 7.44 -13.03 -13.70
CA LEU A 171 7.40 -14.49 -13.74
C LEU A 171 8.19 -15.10 -14.91
N ASN A 172 8.56 -14.29 -15.91
CA ASN A 172 9.28 -14.76 -17.10
C ASN A 172 10.75 -15.03 -16.77
N ASP A 173 11.05 -16.24 -16.28
CA ASP A 173 12.39 -16.69 -15.88
C ASP A 173 13.07 -15.79 -14.83
N ARG A 174 12.30 -15.24 -13.90
CA ARG A 174 12.80 -14.34 -12.84
C ARG A 174 12.40 -14.84 -11.46
N PHE A 175 11.16 -14.58 -11.04
CA PHE A 175 10.61 -15.08 -9.78
C PHE A 175 9.80 -16.36 -10.01
N HIS A 176 9.77 -17.23 -9.00
CA HIS A 176 8.93 -18.42 -9.02
C HIS A 176 7.46 -18.10 -8.70
N GLU A 177 7.21 -16.95 -8.08
CA GLU A 177 5.88 -16.51 -7.66
C GLU A 177 5.78 -14.98 -7.59
N ALA A 178 4.64 -14.42 -7.98
CA ALA A 178 4.39 -12.98 -7.95
C ALA A 178 3.00 -12.65 -7.40
N ILE A 179 2.93 -11.80 -6.39
CA ILE A 179 1.68 -11.36 -5.74
C ILE A 179 1.59 -9.84 -5.84
N LEU A 180 0.66 -9.35 -6.64
CA LEU A 180 0.45 -7.92 -6.90
C LEU A 180 -0.83 -7.43 -6.23
N PHE A 181 -0.73 -6.30 -5.54
CA PHE A 181 -1.85 -5.52 -5.02
C PHE A 181 -1.78 -4.10 -5.59
N THR A 182 -2.89 -3.65 -6.17
CA THR A 182 -2.96 -2.35 -6.86
C THR A 182 -4.16 -1.57 -6.32
N ASP A 183 -3.87 -0.57 -5.49
CA ASP A 183 -4.85 0.38 -4.98
C ASP A 183 -4.92 1.62 -5.87
N CYS A 184 -5.60 1.45 -7.00
CA CYS A 184 -5.80 2.52 -7.97
C CYS A 184 -7.10 2.32 -8.75
N CYS A 185 -7.58 3.40 -9.35
CA CYS A 185 -8.79 3.37 -10.17
C CYS A 185 -8.61 2.53 -11.45
N ARG A 186 -9.72 2.03 -12.00
CA ARG A 186 -9.76 1.30 -13.29
C ARG A 186 -10.69 1.98 -14.29
N THR A 187 -10.77 3.30 -14.25
CA THR A 187 -11.64 4.02 -15.17
C THR A 187 -11.07 4.00 -16.58
N GLN A 188 -11.94 3.73 -17.56
CA GLN A 188 -11.76 4.20 -18.92
C GLN A 188 -11.98 5.71 -18.90
N THR A 189 -10.95 6.49 -18.62
CA THR A 189 -11.04 7.92 -18.94
C THR A 189 -11.32 8.06 -20.44
N ALA A 190 -11.91 9.16 -20.92
CA ALA A 190 -12.11 9.47 -22.36
C ALA A 190 -10.80 9.56 -23.21
N ARG A 191 -9.71 9.01 -22.66
CA ARG A 191 -8.38 8.82 -23.21
C ARG A 191 -8.22 7.39 -23.77
N SER A 192 -9.27 6.84 -24.38
CA SER A 192 -9.32 5.50 -25.01
C SER A 192 -8.30 5.27 -26.14
N ALA A 193 -7.51 6.29 -26.47
CA ALA A 193 -6.39 6.23 -27.39
C ALA A 193 -5.03 6.02 -26.70
N LEU A 194 -4.95 6.02 -25.36
CA LEU A 194 -3.68 5.80 -24.67
C LEU A 194 -3.22 4.35 -24.78
N MET A 195 -1.98 4.22 -25.21
CA MET A 195 -1.20 3.02 -25.33
C MET A 195 -0.13 3.02 -24.24
N ALA A 196 -0.12 1.99 -23.40
CA ALA A 196 0.98 1.67 -22.52
C ALA A 196 2.01 0.83 -23.30
N GLN A 197 3.29 1.12 -23.09
CA GLN A 197 4.35 0.26 -23.56
C GLN A 197 4.35 -1.01 -22.69
N PRO A 198 4.16 -2.21 -23.24
CA PRO A 198 4.22 -3.42 -22.44
C PRO A 198 5.62 -3.57 -21.85
N VAL A 199 5.67 -3.97 -20.58
CA VAL A 199 6.92 -4.21 -19.85
C VAL A 199 7.52 -5.56 -20.24
N SER A 200 6.69 -6.50 -20.71
CA SER A 200 7.12 -7.83 -21.14
C SER A 200 6.85 -8.03 -22.63
N ASP A 201 7.81 -8.65 -23.31
CA ASP A 201 7.68 -9.26 -24.63
C ASP A 201 7.04 -10.67 -24.58
N TYR A 202 6.81 -11.19 -23.37
CA TYR A 202 6.18 -12.49 -23.17
C TYR A 202 4.67 -12.42 -23.36
N SER A 203 4.18 -13.04 -24.43
CA SER A 203 2.77 -13.12 -24.79
C SER A 203 2.02 -14.28 -24.15
N GLY A 204 2.72 -15.20 -23.48
CA GLY A 204 2.12 -16.35 -22.79
C GLY A 204 1.54 -15.99 -21.41
N GLN A 205 0.65 -16.84 -20.90
CA GLN A 205 0.27 -16.80 -19.49
C GLN A 205 1.25 -17.64 -18.67
N PRO A 206 1.90 -17.07 -17.64
CA PRO A 206 2.80 -17.83 -16.78
C PRO A 206 2.05 -18.95 -16.05
N ILE A 207 2.61 -20.17 -16.08
CA ILE A 207 2.14 -21.30 -15.25
C ILE A 207 2.57 -21.18 -13.79
N ALA A 208 3.51 -20.26 -13.50
CA ALA A 208 4.00 -20.01 -12.16
C ALA A 208 2.85 -19.48 -11.25
N PRO A 209 2.83 -19.86 -9.96
CA PRO A 209 1.85 -19.33 -9.02
C PRO A 209 1.87 -17.80 -8.99
N HIS A 210 0.69 -17.20 -9.00
CA HIS A 210 0.59 -15.74 -8.96
C HIS A 210 -0.77 -15.28 -8.46
N SER A 211 -0.82 -14.03 -8.02
CA SER A 211 -2.07 -13.33 -7.70
C SER A 211 -1.96 -11.88 -8.14
N ILE A 212 -3.06 -11.32 -8.61
CA ILE A 212 -3.21 -9.89 -8.86
C ILE A 212 -4.53 -9.42 -8.29
N ALA A 213 -4.47 -8.36 -7.50
CA ALA A 213 -5.60 -7.75 -6.84
C ALA A 213 -5.71 -6.29 -7.23
N TYR A 214 -6.89 -5.91 -7.68
CA TYR A 214 -7.25 -4.55 -8.01
C TYR A 214 -8.29 -4.03 -7.02
N ALA A 215 -8.11 -2.80 -6.57
CA ALA A 215 -9.03 -2.15 -5.64
C ALA A 215 -10.46 -2.02 -6.18
N ALA A 216 -10.62 -1.97 -7.50
CA ALA A 216 -11.91 -1.82 -8.16
C ALA A 216 -12.10 -2.85 -9.29
N GLN A 217 -13.36 -3.00 -9.72
CA GLN A 217 -13.74 -3.67 -10.95
C GLN A 217 -13.42 -2.81 -12.18
N ASP A 218 -13.51 -3.40 -13.36
CA ASP A 218 -13.38 -2.65 -14.61
C ASP A 218 -14.35 -1.47 -14.67
N ASP A 219 -13.83 -0.33 -15.11
CA ASP A 219 -14.56 0.93 -15.27
C ASP A 219 -15.09 1.54 -13.96
N MET A 220 -14.65 1.02 -12.82
CA MET A 220 -15.01 1.51 -11.50
C MET A 220 -13.88 2.32 -10.86
N LEU A 221 -14.27 3.21 -9.95
CA LEU A 221 -13.36 3.99 -9.11
C LEU A 221 -12.90 3.16 -7.89
N ALA A 222 -11.66 3.41 -7.49
CA ALA A 222 -11.16 3.07 -6.16
C ALA A 222 -11.24 4.33 -5.29
N HIS A 223 -11.67 4.18 -4.05
CA HIS A 223 -11.97 5.28 -3.14
C HIS A 223 -11.06 5.25 -1.91
N GLU A 224 -10.75 6.45 -1.42
CA GLU A 224 -10.21 6.64 -0.08
C GLU A 224 -11.36 6.62 0.95
N THR A 225 -11.02 6.35 2.21
CA THR A 225 -11.92 6.51 3.35
C THR A 225 -12.41 7.95 3.43
N ALA A 226 -13.65 8.14 3.91
CA ALA A 226 -14.27 9.46 3.96
C ALA A 226 -13.65 10.38 5.02
N GLN A 227 -13.00 9.81 6.04
CA GLN A 227 -12.48 10.51 7.20
C GLN A 227 -11.01 10.17 7.45
N PRO A 228 -10.23 11.10 8.05
CA PRO A 228 -8.89 10.81 8.51
C PRO A 228 -8.80 9.66 9.52
N PRO A 229 -7.67 8.93 9.55
CA PRO A 229 -6.61 8.97 8.54
C PRO A 229 -7.12 8.52 7.17
N PHE A 230 -6.79 9.29 6.12
CA PHE A 230 -7.17 8.90 4.76
C PHE A 230 -6.38 7.68 4.36
N ARG A 231 -7.08 6.65 3.89
CA ARG A 231 -6.53 5.38 3.42
C ARG A 231 -7.36 4.89 2.26
N GLY A 232 -6.79 4.13 1.34
CA GLY A 232 -7.56 3.39 0.35
C GLY A 232 -8.51 2.42 1.05
N ALA A 233 -9.78 2.40 0.65
CA ALA A 233 -10.77 1.47 1.21
C ALA A 233 -10.37 0.01 0.94
N PHE A 234 -9.78 -0.24 -0.23
CA PHE A 234 -9.22 -1.54 -0.57
C PHE A 234 -8.00 -1.86 0.30
N SER A 235 -7.01 -0.95 0.38
CA SER A 235 -5.82 -1.14 1.22
C SER A 235 -6.19 -1.40 2.68
N SER A 236 -7.17 -0.68 3.23
CA SER A 236 -7.62 -0.88 4.61
C SER A 236 -8.19 -2.29 4.84
N ALA A 237 -9.06 -2.76 3.95
CA ALA A 237 -9.61 -4.12 4.02
C ALA A 237 -8.54 -5.19 3.79
N LEU A 238 -7.64 -4.96 2.84
CA LEU A 238 -6.51 -5.82 2.52
C LEU A 238 -5.58 -5.98 3.72
N MET A 239 -5.11 -4.88 4.29
CA MET A 239 -4.16 -4.88 5.41
C MET A 239 -4.77 -5.54 6.65
N ARG A 240 -6.06 -5.28 6.93
CA ARG A 240 -6.78 -5.99 8.00
C ARG A 240 -6.79 -7.50 7.74
N GLY A 241 -7.10 -7.94 6.53
CA GLY A 241 -7.07 -9.36 6.14
C GLY A 241 -5.68 -9.98 6.27
N LEU A 242 -4.65 -9.33 5.72
CA LEU A 242 -3.26 -9.77 5.77
C LEU A 242 -2.73 -9.92 7.21
N ARG A 243 -3.17 -9.05 8.12
CA ARG A 243 -2.71 -9.07 9.52
C ARG A 243 -3.54 -10.00 10.41
N THR A 244 -4.86 -10.11 10.22
CA THR A 244 -5.73 -10.79 11.18
C THR A 244 -6.36 -12.08 10.68
N HIS A 245 -6.47 -12.27 9.36
CA HIS A 245 -7.19 -13.41 8.82
C HIS A 245 -6.23 -14.58 8.57
N ARG A 246 -6.37 -15.63 9.39
CA ARG A 246 -5.73 -16.94 9.21
C ARG A 246 -6.79 -18.02 9.37
N THR A 247 -6.70 -19.06 8.56
CA THR A 247 -7.70 -20.15 8.55
C THR A 247 -7.03 -21.51 8.67
N GLY A 248 -7.79 -22.49 9.19
CA GLY A 248 -7.33 -23.87 9.32
C GLY A 248 -6.32 -24.11 10.46
N ALA A 249 -5.93 -25.36 10.63
CA ALA A 249 -5.03 -25.79 11.71
C ALA A 249 -3.62 -25.18 11.59
N SER A 250 -3.14 -24.96 10.37
CA SER A 250 -1.83 -24.34 10.11
C SER A 250 -1.84 -22.82 10.29
N SER A 251 -3.02 -22.22 10.46
CA SER A 251 -3.19 -20.76 10.43
C SER A 251 -2.57 -20.15 9.18
N ASP A 252 -2.82 -20.72 8.00
CA ASP A 252 -2.28 -20.19 6.75
C ASP A 252 -3.28 -19.19 6.12
N LEU A 253 -2.78 -18.28 5.29
CA LEU A 253 -3.58 -17.37 4.46
C LEU A 253 -3.28 -17.57 2.99
N TYR A 254 -4.26 -18.06 2.24
CA TYR A 254 -4.21 -18.22 0.78
C TYR A 254 -4.93 -17.07 0.06
N ALA A 255 -4.61 -16.87 -1.22
CA ALA A 255 -5.17 -15.79 -2.03
C ALA A 255 -6.70 -15.83 -2.16
N ALA A 256 -7.30 -17.01 -2.30
CA ALA A 256 -8.75 -17.18 -2.38
C ALA A 256 -9.44 -16.72 -1.07
N THR A 257 -8.89 -17.13 0.08
CA THR A 257 -9.40 -16.75 1.38
C THR A 257 -9.25 -15.25 1.63
N LEU A 258 -8.10 -14.66 1.27
CA LEU A 258 -7.90 -13.21 1.35
C LEU A 258 -8.88 -12.45 0.46
N LYS A 259 -9.10 -12.92 -0.77
CA LYS A 259 -10.10 -12.34 -1.69
C LYS A 259 -11.48 -12.29 -1.06
N GLN A 260 -11.94 -13.40 -0.49
CA GLN A 260 -13.25 -13.45 0.15
C GLN A 260 -13.32 -12.49 1.34
N TYR A 261 -12.29 -12.48 2.19
CA TYR A 261 -12.21 -11.54 3.32
C TYR A 261 -12.32 -10.08 2.87
N VAL A 262 -11.55 -9.68 1.86
CA VAL A 262 -11.55 -8.31 1.35
C VAL A 262 -12.93 -7.93 0.78
N LEU A 263 -13.56 -8.82 0.01
CA LEU A 263 -14.90 -8.60 -0.54
C LEU A 263 -15.95 -8.40 0.57
N ASP A 264 -15.88 -9.18 1.64
CA ASP A 264 -16.87 -9.14 2.73
C ASP A 264 -16.72 -7.92 3.63
N ASN A 265 -15.49 -7.39 3.76
CA ASN A 265 -15.14 -6.36 4.75
C ASN A 265 -14.84 -4.98 4.15
N ILE A 266 -14.77 -4.82 2.81
CA ILE A 266 -14.51 -3.49 2.21
C ILE A 266 -15.58 -2.45 2.57
N LYS A 267 -16.82 -2.89 2.80
CA LYS A 267 -17.93 -2.03 3.23
C LYS A 267 -17.70 -1.35 4.58
N ASP A 268 -16.78 -1.86 5.40
CA ASP A 268 -16.41 -1.22 6.67
C ASP A 268 -15.62 0.08 6.43
N PHE A 269 -15.08 0.27 5.22
CA PHE A 269 -14.20 1.38 4.86
C PHE A 269 -14.78 2.30 3.79
N THR A 270 -15.85 1.89 3.11
CA THR A 270 -16.52 2.72 2.10
C THR A 270 -17.97 2.27 1.87
N ASP A 271 -18.86 3.23 1.64
CA ASP A 271 -20.27 3.02 1.27
C ASP A 271 -20.53 3.23 -0.24
N THR A 272 -19.48 3.51 -1.01
CA THR A 272 -19.53 3.84 -2.45
C THR A 272 -19.95 2.66 -3.35
N GLY A 273 -20.03 1.46 -2.79
CA GLY A 273 -20.27 0.24 -3.55
C GLY A 273 -19.03 -0.26 -4.32
N GLN A 274 -17.83 0.26 -4.01
CA GLN A 274 -16.57 -0.26 -4.54
C GLN A 274 -16.47 -1.77 -4.36
N LYS A 275 -16.07 -2.47 -5.43
CA LYS A 275 -15.87 -3.92 -5.44
C LYS A 275 -14.46 -4.24 -5.95
N PRO A 276 -13.60 -4.85 -5.11
CA PRO A 276 -12.30 -5.32 -5.56
C PRO A 276 -12.42 -6.46 -6.57
N ASN A 277 -11.39 -6.59 -7.40
CA ASN A 277 -11.28 -7.69 -8.35
C ASN A 277 -9.94 -8.38 -8.16
N MET A 278 -9.97 -9.68 -7.85
CA MET A 278 -8.76 -10.46 -7.56
C MET A 278 -8.75 -11.75 -8.37
N TRP A 279 -7.61 -12.00 -9.00
CA TRP A 279 -7.32 -13.19 -9.80
C TRP A 279 -6.07 -13.87 -9.28
N PHE A 280 -6.02 -15.19 -9.40
CA PHE A 280 -4.89 -15.97 -8.95
C PHE A 280 -4.78 -17.29 -9.70
N HIS A 281 -3.57 -17.85 -9.68
CA HIS A 281 -3.23 -19.15 -10.22
C HIS A 281 -2.29 -19.87 -9.22
N PRO A 282 -2.40 -21.20 -9.04
CA PRO A 282 -3.41 -22.09 -9.61
C PRO A 282 -4.83 -21.80 -9.15
N ASP A 283 -5.82 -22.31 -9.88
CA ASP A 283 -7.23 -22.24 -9.45
C ASP A 283 -7.43 -23.02 -8.13
N GLY A 284 -8.49 -22.68 -7.39
CA GLY A 284 -8.76 -23.22 -6.05
C GLY A 284 -8.37 -22.21 -4.98
N ASP A 285 -7.40 -22.54 -4.14
CA ASP A 285 -6.96 -21.67 -3.04
C ASP A 285 -6.05 -20.51 -3.51
N GLY A 286 -5.44 -20.64 -4.69
CA GLY A 286 -4.41 -19.73 -5.16
C GLY A 286 -3.09 -19.86 -4.40
N PRO A 287 -2.15 -18.93 -4.59
CA PRO A 287 -0.88 -18.94 -3.88
C PRO A 287 -1.06 -18.73 -2.37
N LEU A 288 -0.20 -19.37 -1.59
CA LEU A 288 -0.08 -19.15 -0.15
C LEU A 288 0.54 -17.78 0.11
N ILE A 289 -0.15 -16.84 0.73
CA ILE A 289 0.37 -15.49 0.98
C ILE A 289 1.21 -15.47 2.26
N VAL A 290 0.67 -15.98 3.37
CA VAL A 290 1.35 -15.96 4.68
C VAL A 290 1.21 -17.30 5.38
N ARG A 291 2.27 -17.72 6.08
CA ARG A 291 2.28 -18.92 6.92
C ARG A 291 2.18 -18.57 8.40
N GLY A 292 1.47 -19.43 9.13
CA GLY A 292 1.44 -19.40 10.58
C GLY A 292 0.49 -18.35 11.16
N ALA A 293 0.31 -18.47 12.48
CA ALA A 293 -0.60 -17.61 13.24
C ALA A 293 -0.36 -16.13 12.92
N PRO A 294 -1.40 -15.28 12.97
CA PRO A 294 -1.18 -13.84 13.02
C PRO A 294 -0.09 -13.59 14.05
N ALA A 295 0.79 -12.61 13.83
CA ALA A 295 1.64 -12.13 14.91
C ALA A 295 0.71 -11.98 16.13
N VAL A 296 0.95 -12.77 17.18
CA VAL A 296 0.20 -12.62 18.43
C VAL A 296 0.51 -11.21 18.83
N GLY A 297 -0.41 -10.31 18.55
CA GLY A 297 -0.18 -8.91 18.76
C GLY A 297 0.24 -8.78 20.20
N GLY A 298 1.49 -8.35 20.45
CA GLY A 298 1.61 -7.26 21.41
C GLY A 298 0.48 -6.30 21.05
N PRO A 299 -0.43 -6.02 22.00
CA PRO A 299 -1.77 -5.49 21.73
C PRO A 299 -1.62 -4.50 20.59
N ILE A 300 -2.29 -4.75 19.44
CA ILE A 300 -2.26 -3.82 18.29
C ILE A 300 -2.26 -2.46 18.94
N PRO A 301 -1.15 -1.68 18.87
CA PRO A 301 -1.13 -0.41 19.54
C PRO A 301 -2.33 0.28 18.93
N THR A 302 -3.41 0.40 19.69
CA THR A 302 -4.62 1.05 19.23
C THR A 302 -4.34 2.53 19.38
N VAL A 303 -3.25 2.94 18.73
CA VAL A 303 -2.82 4.29 18.50
C VAL A 303 -3.96 4.84 17.67
N ARG A 304 -4.76 5.65 18.35
CA ARG A 304 -5.99 6.20 17.78
C ARG A 304 -5.59 7.52 17.16
N LEU A 305 -5.75 7.61 15.85
CA LEU A 305 -5.61 8.90 15.18
C LEU A 305 -6.86 9.74 15.47
N ILE A 306 -6.61 10.93 16.00
CA ILE A 306 -7.59 11.97 16.28
C ILE A 306 -7.44 12.99 15.15
N ASP A 307 -8.50 13.26 14.41
CA ASP A 307 -8.53 14.36 13.45
C ASP A 307 -8.63 15.69 14.21
N VAL A 308 -7.65 16.55 13.97
CA VAL A 308 -7.53 17.88 14.58
C VAL A 308 -7.31 18.94 13.51
N SER A 309 -7.64 18.62 12.26
CA SER A 309 -7.45 19.50 11.10
C SER A 309 -8.25 20.80 11.17
N ALA A 310 -9.33 20.82 11.97
CA ALA A 310 -10.12 22.01 12.26
C ALA A 310 -9.44 22.97 13.26
N LEU A 311 -8.41 22.51 13.99
CA LEU A 311 -7.77 23.26 15.06
C LEU A 311 -6.51 23.98 14.59
N PRO A 312 -6.23 25.21 15.07
CA PRO A 312 -4.97 25.89 14.79
C PRO A 312 -3.75 25.13 15.32
N ASN A 313 -2.63 25.20 14.60
CA ASN A 313 -1.34 24.73 15.11
C ASN A 313 -0.99 25.45 16.43
N GLY A 314 -0.48 24.70 17.41
CA GLY A 314 -0.19 25.15 18.76
C GLY A 314 -1.35 24.97 19.75
N THR A 315 -2.55 24.61 19.28
CA THR A 315 -3.67 24.23 20.16
C THR A 315 -3.26 23.08 21.07
N GLN A 316 -3.51 23.21 22.37
CA GLN A 316 -3.26 22.13 23.34
C GLN A 316 -4.51 21.29 23.54
N LEU A 317 -4.35 19.96 23.57
CA LEU A 317 -5.43 19.02 23.80
C LEU A 317 -5.14 18.17 25.03
N ILE A 318 -6.15 17.93 25.87
CA ILE A 318 -6.04 17.11 27.07
C ILE A 318 -6.89 15.85 26.88
N LEU A 319 -6.27 14.68 27.00
CA LEU A 319 -6.97 13.40 26.98
C LEU A 319 -7.39 13.00 28.39
N ASN A 320 -8.70 12.85 28.58
CA ASN A 320 -9.31 12.42 29.83
C ASN A 320 -9.83 10.99 29.74
N GLY A 321 -9.81 10.29 30.87
CA GLY A 321 -10.51 9.00 31.03
C GLY A 321 -12.01 9.18 31.31
N GLY A 322 -12.73 8.08 31.47
CA GLY A 322 -14.19 8.08 31.65
C GLY A 322 -14.73 8.81 32.87
N GLY A 323 -13.87 9.20 33.82
CA GLY A 323 -14.19 10.08 34.94
C GLY A 323 -14.09 11.58 34.64
N ASN A 324 -13.84 11.97 33.38
CA ASN A 324 -13.58 13.34 32.94
C ASN A 324 -12.39 13.98 33.69
N THR A 325 -11.36 13.18 33.94
CA THR A 325 -10.10 13.61 34.56
C THR A 325 -8.94 13.31 33.61
N PRO A 326 -7.92 14.20 33.52
CA PRO A 326 -6.75 13.96 32.68
C PRO A 326 -6.11 12.62 32.99
N LEU A 327 -5.72 11.88 31.96
CA LEU A 327 -5.05 10.60 32.17
C LEU A 327 -3.68 10.82 32.84
N PRO A 328 -3.40 10.15 33.97
CA PRO A 328 -2.13 10.31 34.66
C PRO A 328 -0.93 9.96 33.77
N GLY A 329 0.08 10.83 33.76
CA GLY A 329 1.32 10.60 33.02
C GLY A 329 1.27 10.89 31.52
N ILE A 330 0.12 11.34 30.99
CA ILE A 330 -0.02 11.75 29.59
C ILE A 330 0.00 13.28 29.53
N PRO A 331 1.03 13.91 28.92
CA PRO A 331 1.07 15.35 28.76
C PRO A 331 0.01 15.82 27.74
N PRO A 332 -0.39 17.11 27.76
CA PRO A 332 -1.22 17.66 26.71
C PRO A 332 -0.58 17.48 25.32
N PHE A 333 -1.39 17.10 24.34
CA PHE A 333 -0.95 17.07 22.95
C PHE A 333 -0.89 18.49 22.41
N VAL A 334 0.01 18.76 21.47
CA VAL A 334 0.09 20.03 20.77
C VAL A 334 -0.22 19.77 19.30
N VAL A 335 -1.23 20.45 18.76
CA VAL A 335 -1.59 20.37 17.34
C VAL A 335 -0.41 20.89 16.50
N ALA A 336 0.20 20.00 15.74
CA ALA A 336 1.29 20.32 14.82
C ALA A 336 0.97 19.94 13.36
N GLY A 337 -0.19 19.31 13.13
CA GLY A 337 -0.63 18.79 11.85
C GLY A 337 -2.10 18.37 11.90
N PRO A 338 -2.62 17.74 10.83
CA PRO A 338 -4.04 17.42 10.70
C PRO A 338 -4.51 16.30 11.63
N THR A 339 -3.60 15.51 12.20
CA THR A 339 -3.92 14.38 13.07
C THR A 339 -2.98 14.32 14.26
N ILE A 340 -3.48 13.83 15.39
CA ILE A 340 -2.71 13.49 16.59
C ILE A 340 -2.92 12.02 16.93
N GLU A 341 -1.87 11.37 17.41
CA GLU A 341 -1.92 9.99 17.86
C GLU A 341 -2.18 9.89 19.36
N THR A 342 -3.15 9.08 19.79
CA THR A 342 -3.26 8.74 21.21
C THR A 342 -2.18 7.74 21.60
N PRO A 343 -1.68 7.78 22.85
CA PRO A 343 -0.97 6.64 23.40
C PRO A 343 -1.89 5.40 23.44
N PRO A 344 -1.34 4.19 23.62
CA PRO A 344 -2.15 2.99 23.82
C PRO A 344 -3.16 3.18 24.98
N LEU A 345 -4.44 2.97 24.69
CA LEU A 345 -5.52 3.13 25.67
C LEU A 345 -6.11 1.77 26.06
N ALA A 346 -6.52 1.64 27.33
CA ALA A 346 -7.33 0.51 27.75
C ALA A 346 -8.74 0.62 27.15
N PRO A 347 -9.50 -0.49 27.04
CA PRO A 347 -10.91 -0.39 26.66
C PRO A 347 -11.70 0.47 27.66
N GLY A 348 -12.42 1.48 27.19
CA GLY A 348 -13.09 2.45 28.05
C GLY A 348 -13.76 3.59 27.30
N LEU A 349 -14.27 4.57 28.04
CA LEU A 349 -14.76 5.84 27.49
C LEU A 349 -13.71 6.92 27.78
N TYR A 350 -13.46 7.79 26.81
CA TYR A 350 -12.46 8.84 26.86
C TYR A 350 -13.06 10.15 26.34
N SER A 351 -12.47 11.29 26.71
CA SER A 351 -12.73 12.57 26.05
C SER A 351 -11.42 13.27 25.72
N ILE A 352 -11.43 14.07 24.66
CA ILE A 352 -10.35 15.01 24.35
C ILE A 352 -10.91 16.41 24.43
N ASP A 353 -10.34 17.20 25.33
CA ASP A 353 -10.73 18.58 25.59
C ASP A 353 -9.74 19.54 24.93
N VAL A 354 -10.24 20.64 24.39
CA VAL A 354 -9.40 21.75 23.94
C VAL A 354 -9.00 22.60 25.14
N ASN A 355 -7.70 22.71 25.42
CA ASN A 355 -7.15 23.44 26.58
C ASN A 355 -7.06 24.95 26.34
N ASP A 356 -8.15 25.55 25.85
CA ASP A 356 -8.30 27.00 25.63
C ASP A 356 -9.35 27.63 26.58
N GLY A 357 -9.93 26.83 27.48
CA GLY A 357 -10.99 27.25 28.40
C GLY A 357 -12.38 27.35 27.75
N SER A 358 -12.54 26.97 26.47
CA SER A 358 -13.83 26.99 25.77
C SER A 358 -14.80 25.92 26.27
N GLY A 359 -14.28 24.86 26.90
CA GLY A 359 -15.06 23.68 27.27
C GLY A 359 -15.46 22.82 26.08
N ARG A 360 -14.83 23.01 24.90
CA ARG A 360 -15.01 22.11 23.75
C ARG A 360 -14.31 20.79 24.00
N TYR A 361 -15.03 19.69 23.76
CA TYR A 361 -14.48 18.34 23.83
C TYR A 361 -15.22 17.38 22.91
N THR A 362 -14.55 16.29 22.54
CA THR A 362 -15.16 15.14 21.87
C THR A 362 -14.98 13.90 22.73
N MET A 363 -16.06 13.17 22.97
CA MET A 363 -16.01 11.87 23.64
C MET A 363 -15.89 10.73 22.65
N PHE A 364 -15.21 9.67 23.05
CA PHE A 364 -15.13 8.45 22.26
C PHE A 364 -14.98 7.21 23.13
N LYS A 365 -15.42 6.07 22.59
CA LYS A 365 -15.20 4.76 23.19
C LYS A 365 -13.93 4.13 22.62
N HIS A 366 -13.19 3.40 23.43
CA HIS A 366 -12.03 2.62 23.03
C HIS A 366 -12.24 1.14 23.38
N PRO A 367 -11.89 0.19 22.49
CA PRO A 367 -11.74 0.44 21.06
C PRO A 367 -13.10 0.88 20.48
N SER A 368 -13.08 1.79 19.50
CA SER A 368 -14.21 2.07 18.61
C SER A 368 -13.71 2.06 17.17
N ALA A 369 -14.58 1.68 16.24
CA ALA A 369 -14.30 1.69 14.80
C ALA A 369 -14.34 3.11 14.20
N GLU A 370 -14.99 4.07 14.88
CA GLU A 370 -15.22 5.42 14.35
C GLU A 370 -14.06 6.37 14.68
N PRO A 371 -13.52 7.15 13.73
CA PRO A 371 -12.55 8.21 13.99
C PRO A 371 -13.03 9.20 15.06
N VAL A 372 -12.09 9.83 15.78
CA VAL A 372 -12.40 10.93 16.71
C VAL A 372 -12.16 12.25 15.98
N ASP A 373 -13.20 13.05 15.83
CA ASP A 373 -13.11 14.40 15.26
C ASP A 373 -13.23 15.44 16.38
N VAL A 374 -12.24 16.33 16.49
CA VAL A 374 -12.22 17.44 17.45
C VAL A 374 -12.38 18.75 16.68
N GLY A 375 -13.63 19.07 16.34
CA GLY A 375 -14.05 20.31 15.66
C GLY A 375 -14.10 21.55 16.54
#